data_AF-A0A8C5HNJ7-F1
#
_entry.id   AF-A0A8C5HNJ7-F1
#
_cell.length_a   1.000
_cell.length_b   1.000
_cell.length_c   1.000
_cell.angle_alpha   90.00
_cell.angle_beta   90.00
_cell.angle_gamma   90.00
#
_symmetry.space_group_name_H-M   'P 1'
#
loop_
_entity.id
_entity.type
_entity.pdbx_description
1 polymer ?
#
loop_
_entity_poly.entity_id
_entity_poly.type
_entity_poly.pdbx_seq_one_letter_code
_entity_poly.pdbx_strand_id
1 'polypeptide(L)'
;MVDVTDVTVSLLMLAGLVAVCEAVRVVSGSELHADISELVSTFQQCCCTHELRLLSEVGGIEPRLALTLTYLAALVHALTFRGATGNPTGTLEHVYRARLTRGCALRRVACQFAAALLARFAVHAMRGLGLSGLHAHHAGLGFQCTSNIHASLPWAALVELACAFAVQTVTSCTRTMEEKYRVHALAATITAVGYTGGGVSGAVFNPALAFSTQFHCSGNSMLDYCLVYWVGPLLGMMASVLLIDKLRPSPSPHLHGDTKKTS
;
A
#
# COMPACT_ATOMS: atom_id res chain seq x y z
N MET A 1 25.12 -4.10 -13.70
CA MET A 1 24.88 -4.83 -12.45
C MET A 1 24.91 -3.80 -11.35
N VAL A 2 23.86 -3.69 -10.54
CA VAL A 2 23.85 -2.78 -9.38
C VAL A 2 25.03 -3.09 -8.48
N ASP A 3 25.71 -2.06 -7.99
CA ASP A 3 26.79 -2.21 -7.02
C ASP A 3 26.30 -1.97 -5.57
N VAL A 4 27.18 -2.22 -4.61
CA VAL A 4 26.86 -2.02 -3.18
C VAL A 4 26.55 -0.56 -2.88
N THR A 5 27.14 0.37 -3.62
CA THR A 5 26.93 1.82 -3.46
C THR A 5 25.50 2.19 -3.83
N ASP A 6 24.99 1.69 -4.97
CA ASP A 6 23.62 1.91 -5.41
C ASP A 6 22.62 1.46 -4.35
N VAL A 7 22.77 0.22 -3.86
CA VAL A 7 21.90 -0.31 -2.79
C VAL A 7 22.01 0.55 -1.53
N THR A 8 23.21 0.93 -1.13
CA THR A 8 23.43 1.75 0.07
C THR A 8 22.76 3.12 -0.03
N VAL A 9 22.91 3.80 -1.17
CA VAL A 9 22.26 5.11 -1.42
C VAL A 9 20.75 4.98 -1.38
N SER A 10 20.18 3.97 -2.04
CA SER A 10 18.73 3.71 -2.00
C SER A 10 18.23 3.45 -0.57
N LEU A 11 18.97 2.67 0.23
CA LEU A 11 18.64 2.42 1.63
C LEU A 11 18.70 3.69 2.50
N LEU A 12 19.71 4.54 2.31
CA LEU A 12 19.81 5.82 2.99
C LEU A 12 18.67 6.75 2.60
N MET A 13 18.29 6.77 1.32
CA MET A 13 17.16 7.56 0.82
C MET A 13 15.83 7.06 1.41
N LEU A 14 15.62 5.74 1.47
CA LEU A 14 14.45 5.13 2.11
C LEU A 14 14.40 5.49 3.60
N ALA A 15 15.51 5.36 4.33
CA ALA A 15 15.58 5.70 5.75
C ALA A 15 15.31 7.20 5.97
N GLY A 16 15.92 8.07 5.18
CA GLY A 16 15.71 9.52 5.23
C GLY A 16 14.26 9.91 4.94
N LEU A 17 13.65 9.32 3.93
CA LEU A 17 12.24 9.51 3.60
C LEU A 17 11.33 9.11 4.76
N VAL A 18 11.55 7.93 5.35
CA VAL A 18 10.77 7.46 6.51
C VAL A 18 10.95 8.41 7.70
N ALA A 19 12.19 8.87 7.96
CA ALA A 19 12.47 9.82 9.03
C ALA A 19 11.75 11.17 8.82
N VAL A 20 11.75 11.70 7.60
CA VAL A 20 10.99 12.92 7.26
C VAL A 20 9.49 12.70 7.46
N CYS A 21 8.96 11.56 7.02
CA CYS A 21 7.55 11.23 7.22
C CYS A 21 7.18 11.15 8.71
N GLU A 22 8.03 10.51 9.53
CA GLU A 22 7.83 10.48 10.99
C GLU A 22 7.91 11.88 11.62
N ALA A 23 8.86 12.72 11.19
CA ALA A 23 8.96 14.10 11.69
C ALA A 23 7.68 14.89 11.37
N VAL A 24 7.15 14.77 10.14
CA VAL A 24 5.88 15.40 9.76
C VAL A 24 4.73 14.90 10.65
N ARG A 25 4.65 13.59 10.92
CA ARG A 25 3.62 13.03 11.82
C ARG A 25 3.72 13.60 13.24
N VAL A 26 4.93 13.74 13.78
CA VAL A 26 5.16 14.25 15.15
C VAL A 26 4.82 15.73 15.27
N VAL A 27 5.12 16.53 14.26
CA VAL A 27 4.89 17.99 14.29
C VAL A 27 3.43 18.36 13.96
N SER A 28 2.68 17.46 13.34
CA SER A 28 1.30 17.71 12.95
C SER A 28 0.36 17.71 14.17
N GLY A 29 -0.40 18.80 14.35
CA GLY A 29 -1.36 18.97 15.44
C GLY A 29 -2.54 17.98 15.41
N SER A 30 -3.30 17.92 16.52
CA SER A 30 -4.34 16.91 16.77
C SER A 30 -5.55 16.95 15.82
N GLU A 31 -5.95 18.13 15.33
CA GLU A 31 -7.20 18.28 14.57
C GLU A 31 -7.14 17.75 13.13
N LEU A 32 -5.98 17.83 12.47
CA LEU A 32 -5.77 17.31 11.10
C LEU A 32 -5.05 15.95 11.08
N HIS A 33 -4.83 15.36 12.26
CA HIS A 33 -3.93 14.23 12.43
C HIS A 33 -4.32 13.00 11.59
N ALA A 34 -5.63 12.74 11.39
CA ALA A 34 -6.07 11.59 10.61
C ALA A 34 -5.82 11.75 9.10
N ASP A 35 -6.07 12.93 8.54
CA ASP A 35 -5.92 13.18 7.10
C ASP A 35 -4.44 13.33 6.73
N ILE A 36 -3.66 14.02 7.58
CA ILE A 36 -2.20 14.09 7.42
C ILE A 36 -1.59 12.70 7.56
N SER A 37 -2.05 11.89 8.52
CA SER A 37 -1.53 10.53 8.67
C SER A 37 -1.80 9.67 7.44
N GLU A 38 -2.99 9.75 6.82
CA GLU A 38 -3.26 9.08 5.54
C GLU A 38 -2.37 9.58 4.41
N LEU A 39 -2.22 10.90 4.27
CA LEU A 39 -1.38 11.53 3.25
C LEU A 39 0.08 11.07 3.39
N VAL A 40 0.68 11.24 4.57
CA VAL A 40 2.08 10.94 4.84
C VAL A 40 2.36 9.44 4.75
N SER A 41 1.46 8.59 5.24
CA SER A 41 1.60 7.14 5.16
C SER A 41 1.54 6.63 3.73
N THR A 42 0.57 7.10 2.95
CA THR A 42 0.47 6.72 1.54
C THR A 42 1.66 7.24 0.73
N PHE A 43 2.14 8.46 1.03
CA PHE A 43 3.31 9.05 0.38
C PHE A 43 4.57 8.22 0.67
N GLN A 44 4.83 7.89 1.93
CA GLN A 44 5.94 7.05 2.36
C GLN A 44 5.90 5.69 1.63
N GLN A 45 4.76 5.01 1.62
CA GLN A 45 4.63 3.70 0.95
C GLN A 45 4.81 3.81 -0.56
N CYS A 46 4.26 4.83 -1.22
CA CYS A 46 4.44 4.99 -2.66
C CYS A 46 5.92 5.25 -3.01
N CYS A 47 6.57 6.19 -2.32
CA CYS A 47 7.99 6.48 -2.55
C CYS A 47 8.89 5.28 -2.25
N CYS A 48 8.64 4.55 -1.15
CA CYS A 48 9.38 3.34 -0.83
C CYS A 48 9.19 2.26 -1.89
N THR A 49 7.96 2.04 -2.35
CA THR A 49 7.66 1.04 -3.38
C THR A 49 8.33 1.40 -4.71
N HIS A 50 8.29 2.67 -5.10
CA HIS A 50 9.00 3.14 -6.30
C HIS A 50 10.48 2.77 -6.24
N GLU A 51 11.13 3.01 -5.10
CA GLU A 51 12.57 2.77 -4.95
C GLU A 51 12.93 1.29 -4.90
N LEU A 52 12.12 0.47 -4.21
CA LEU A 52 12.28 -0.98 -4.23
C LEU A 52 12.10 -1.55 -5.64
N ARG A 53 11.15 -1.02 -6.42
CA ARG A 53 10.96 -1.39 -7.82
C ARG A 53 12.15 -0.98 -8.68
N LEU A 54 12.73 0.21 -8.47
CA LEU A 54 13.94 0.63 -9.18
C LEU A 54 15.09 -0.37 -8.93
N LEU A 55 15.35 -0.71 -7.67
CA LEU A 55 16.38 -1.69 -7.30
C LEU A 55 16.14 -3.06 -7.93
N SER A 56 14.89 -3.55 -7.90
CA SER A 56 14.54 -4.88 -8.38
C SER A 56 14.46 -4.98 -9.91
N GLU A 57 13.73 -4.07 -10.56
CA GLU A 57 13.38 -4.15 -11.98
C GLU A 57 14.49 -3.58 -12.87
N VAL A 58 15.16 -2.50 -12.45
CA VAL A 58 16.23 -1.85 -13.22
C VAL A 58 17.60 -2.26 -12.69
N GLY A 59 17.77 -2.26 -11.37
CA GLY A 59 19.03 -2.63 -10.73
C GLY A 59 19.36 -4.12 -10.84
N GLY A 60 18.32 -4.97 -10.90
CA GLY A 60 18.46 -6.42 -11.00
C GLY A 60 19.09 -7.04 -9.76
N ILE A 61 18.76 -6.52 -8.56
CA ILE A 61 19.22 -7.10 -7.30
C ILE A 61 18.77 -8.57 -7.15
N GLU A 62 19.52 -9.35 -6.38
CA GLU A 62 19.19 -10.75 -6.12
C GLU A 62 17.77 -10.87 -5.55
N PRO A 63 16.94 -11.84 -6.02
CA PRO A 63 15.57 -12.00 -5.53
C PRO A 63 15.46 -12.13 -4.00
N ARG A 64 16.42 -12.79 -3.35
CA ARG A 64 16.45 -12.90 -1.88
C ARG A 64 16.61 -11.55 -1.20
N LEU A 65 17.45 -10.67 -1.76
CA LEU A 65 17.61 -9.31 -1.26
C LEU A 65 16.33 -8.50 -1.51
N ALA A 66 15.73 -8.58 -2.70
CA ALA A 66 14.48 -7.89 -3.02
C ALA A 66 13.35 -8.26 -2.05
N LEU A 67 13.19 -9.56 -1.75
CA LEU A 67 12.20 -10.04 -0.77
C LEU A 67 12.50 -9.55 0.64
N THR A 68 13.77 -9.55 1.05
CA THR A 68 14.20 -9.03 2.35
C THR A 68 13.87 -7.55 2.49
N LEU A 69 14.18 -6.75 1.47
CA LEU A 69 13.87 -5.31 1.48
C LEU A 69 12.36 -5.05 1.46
N THR A 70 11.59 -5.85 0.70
CA THR A 70 10.12 -5.77 0.69
C THR A 70 9.54 -6.07 2.06
N TYR A 71 10.04 -7.11 2.74
CA TYR A 71 9.62 -7.44 4.10
C TYR A 71 9.93 -6.31 5.09
N LEU A 72 11.15 -5.78 5.06
CA LEU A 72 11.56 -4.68 5.93
C LEU A 72 10.74 -3.43 5.68
N ALA A 73 10.48 -3.07 4.42
CA ALA A 73 9.63 -1.92 4.08
C ALA A 73 8.18 -2.14 4.57
N ALA A 74 7.60 -3.31 4.34
CA ALA A 74 6.26 -3.64 4.83
C ALA A 74 6.17 -3.57 6.36
N LEU A 75 7.21 -4.02 7.07
CA LEU A 75 7.32 -3.92 8.52
C LEU A 75 7.39 -2.45 8.98
N VAL A 76 8.23 -1.64 8.34
CA VAL A 76 8.35 -0.20 8.63
C VAL A 76 7.01 0.49 8.40
N HIS A 77 6.30 0.20 7.30
CA HIS A 77 4.97 0.76 7.04
C HIS A 77 3.97 0.35 8.12
N ALA A 78 3.92 -0.93 8.49
CA ALA A 78 3.02 -1.43 9.52
C ALA A 78 3.25 -0.76 10.89
N LEU A 79 4.49 -0.39 11.22
CA LEU A 79 4.87 0.31 12.46
C LEU A 79 4.62 1.82 12.40
N THR A 80 4.82 2.46 11.24
CA THR A 80 4.77 3.93 11.09
C THR A 80 3.39 4.47 10.74
N PHE A 81 2.49 3.66 10.19
CA PHE A 81 1.19 4.14 9.70
C PHE A 81 0.23 4.60 10.79
N ARG A 82 0.43 4.19 12.06
CA ARG A 82 -0.37 4.63 13.24
C ARG A 82 -1.89 4.65 13.01
N GLY A 83 -2.41 3.66 12.30
CA GLY A 83 -3.85 3.51 12.00
C GLY A 83 -4.34 4.20 10.72
N ALA A 84 -3.46 4.84 9.95
CA ALA A 84 -3.72 5.15 8.54
C ALA A 84 -3.91 3.86 7.74
N THR A 85 -4.84 3.88 6.80
CA THR A 85 -5.15 2.76 5.94
C THR A 85 -4.22 2.70 4.74
N GLY A 86 -3.91 3.86 4.13
CA GLY A 86 -3.05 3.95 2.95
C GLY A 86 -3.56 3.19 1.72
N ASN A 87 -4.81 2.72 1.74
CA ASN A 87 -5.41 1.87 0.73
C ASN A 87 -6.91 2.17 0.60
N PRO A 88 -7.40 2.61 -0.58
CA PRO A 88 -8.82 2.88 -0.80
C PRO A 88 -9.74 1.70 -0.46
N THR A 89 -9.35 0.46 -0.74
CA THR A 89 -10.20 -0.71 -0.44
C THR A 89 -10.31 -0.94 1.07
N GLY A 90 -9.23 -0.76 1.82
CA GLY A 90 -9.28 -0.79 3.28
C GLY A 90 -10.15 0.35 3.85
N THR A 91 -10.11 1.55 3.23
CA THR A 91 -10.99 2.66 3.65
C THR A 91 -12.46 2.32 3.42
N LEU A 92 -12.78 1.63 2.32
CA LEU A 92 -14.12 1.13 2.06
C LEU A 92 -14.56 0.04 3.05
N GLU A 93 -13.65 -0.82 3.53
CA GLU A 93 -13.95 -1.73 4.64
C GLU A 93 -14.40 -0.96 5.89
N HIS A 94 -13.70 0.12 6.24
CA HIS A 94 -14.07 0.92 7.41
C HIS A 94 -15.46 1.54 7.28
N VAL A 95 -15.88 1.92 6.07
CA VAL A 95 -17.26 2.37 5.80
C VAL A 95 -18.24 1.21 5.95
N TYR A 96 -17.95 0.05 5.36
CA TYR A 96 -18.78 -1.15 5.45
C TYR A 96 -18.99 -1.59 6.91
N ARG A 97 -17.94 -1.52 7.74
CA ARG A 97 -18.00 -1.83 9.18
C ARG A 97 -18.53 -0.69 10.05
N ALA A 98 -19.09 0.38 9.46
CA ALA A 98 -19.58 1.57 10.14
C ALA A 98 -18.57 2.24 11.11
N ARG A 99 -17.26 2.07 10.83
CA ARG A 99 -16.17 2.70 11.61
C ARG A 99 -15.78 4.08 11.09
N LEU A 100 -16.20 4.41 9.88
CA LEU A 100 -15.90 5.69 9.23
C LEU A 100 -17.15 6.21 8.49
N THR A 101 -17.44 7.49 8.63
CA THR A 101 -18.51 8.12 7.85
C THR A 101 -18.10 8.24 6.38
N ARG A 102 -19.08 8.33 5.47
CA ARG A 102 -18.82 8.49 4.03
C ARG A 102 -17.99 9.74 3.72
N GLY A 103 -18.23 10.85 4.42
CA GLY A 103 -17.47 12.09 4.25
C GLY A 103 -16.00 11.94 4.67
N CYS A 104 -15.74 11.33 5.83
CA CYS A 104 -14.37 11.05 6.26
C CYS A 104 -13.67 10.07 5.31
N ALA A 105 -14.37 9.05 4.82
CA ALA A 105 -13.82 8.11 3.84
C ALA A 105 -13.39 8.79 2.55
N LEU A 106 -14.24 9.66 1.99
CA LEU A 106 -13.92 10.42 0.79
C LEU A 106 -12.65 11.25 0.98
N ARG A 107 -12.53 11.93 2.13
CA ARG A 107 -11.36 12.74 2.43
C ARG A 107 -10.08 11.91 2.56
N ARG A 108 -10.14 10.74 3.22
CA ARG A 108 -9.00 9.82 3.30
C ARG A 108 -8.57 9.30 1.93
N VAL A 109 -9.53 8.90 1.09
CA VAL A 109 -9.24 8.46 -0.28
C VAL A 109 -8.63 9.60 -1.10
N ALA A 110 -9.12 10.83 -0.94
CA ALA A 110 -8.51 12.01 -1.57
C ALA A 110 -7.06 12.24 -1.11
N CYS A 111 -6.78 12.11 0.19
CA CYS A 111 -5.41 12.16 0.72
C CYS A 111 -4.53 11.05 0.14
N GLN A 112 -5.04 9.82 0.02
CA GLN A 112 -4.29 8.69 -0.56
C GLN A 112 -3.90 8.97 -2.03
N PHE A 113 -4.81 9.48 -2.85
CA PHE A 113 -4.50 9.83 -4.24
C PHE A 113 -3.61 11.07 -4.38
N ALA A 114 -3.79 12.08 -3.53
CA ALA A 114 -2.90 13.24 -3.49
C ALA A 114 -1.47 12.82 -3.13
N ALA A 115 -1.31 11.97 -2.12
CA ALA A 115 -0.03 11.39 -1.73
C ALA A 115 0.60 10.54 -2.84
N ALA A 116 -0.20 9.69 -3.50
CA ALA A 116 0.25 8.87 -4.62
C ALA A 116 0.77 9.73 -5.79
N LEU A 117 0.13 10.86 -6.07
CA LEU A 117 0.57 11.82 -7.08
C LEU A 117 1.85 12.56 -6.65
N LEU A 118 1.89 13.07 -5.40
CA LEU A 118 3.07 13.72 -4.84
C LEU A 118 4.29 12.79 -4.84
N ALA A 119 4.09 11.52 -4.53
CA ALA A 119 5.15 10.52 -4.54
C ALA A 119 5.78 10.35 -5.93
N ARG A 120 4.99 10.40 -7.01
CA ARG A 120 5.55 10.36 -8.38
C ARG A 120 6.54 11.52 -8.60
N PHE A 121 6.09 12.75 -8.30
CA PHE A 121 6.94 13.93 -8.47
C PHE A 121 8.18 13.89 -7.59
N ALA A 122 8.03 13.52 -6.31
CA ALA A 122 9.14 13.42 -5.38
C ALA A 122 10.18 12.39 -5.84
N VAL A 123 9.73 11.22 -6.29
CA VAL A 123 10.61 10.15 -6.79
C VAL A 123 11.35 10.58 -8.04
N HIS A 124 10.68 11.21 -9.01
CA HIS A 124 11.36 11.75 -10.20
C HIS A 124 12.40 12.81 -9.83
N ALA A 125 12.08 13.69 -8.88
CA ALA A 125 13.02 14.69 -8.39
C ALA A 125 14.24 14.03 -7.71
N MET A 126 14.01 13.09 -6.78
CA MET A 126 15.08 12.36 -6.08
C MET A 126 16.01 11.62 -7.05
N ARG A 127 15.44 10.96 -8.07
CA ARG A 127 16.21 10.24 -9.10
C ARG A 127 16.94 11.19 -10.05
N GLY A 128 16.34 12.33 -10.35
CA GLY A 128 16.96 13.38 -11.17
C GLY A 128 18.19 14.01 -10.51
N LEU A 129 18.34 13.91 -9.18
CA LEU A 129 19.57 14.30 -8.49
C LEU A 129 20.75 13.37 -8.77
N GLY A 130 20.51 12.17 -9.33
CA GLY A 130 21.58 11.25 -9.72
C GLY A 130 22.43 10.77 -8.54
N LEU A 131 21.83 10.57 -7.36
CA LEU A 131 22.55 10.25 -6.11
C LEU A 131 23.36 8.94 -6.18
N SER A 132 23.09 8.08 -7.16
CA SER A 132 23.89 6.89 -7.46
C SER A 132 23.91 6.62 -8.97
N GLY A 133 24.73 5.67 -9.42
CA GLY A 133 24.81 5.26 -10.82
C GLY A 133 23.47 4.74 -11.34
N LEU A 134 22.74 3.97 -10.53
CA LEU A 134 21.39 3.50 -10.83
C LEU A 134 20.39 4.65 -11.02
N HIS A 135 20.42 5.65 -10.14
CA HIS A 135 19.56 6.84 -10.26
C HIS A 135 19.85 7.64 -11.52
N ALA A 136 21.13 7.91 -11.80
CA ALA A 136 21.56 8.61 -13.00
C ALA A 136 21.21 7.83 -14.27
N HIS A 137 21.34 6.50 -14.25
CA HIS A 137 20.96 5.63 -15.35
C HIS A 137 19.45 5.69 -15.63
N HIS A 138 18.60 5.54 -14.62
CA HIS A 138 17.14 5.61 -14.80
C HIS A 138 16.66 6.99 -15.24
N ALA A 139 17.30 8.06 -14.73
CA ALA A 139 17.08 9.42 -15.21
C ALA A 139 17.46 9.59 -16.69
N GLY A 140 18.59 9.00 -17.11
CA GLY A 140 19.02 8.98 -18.52
C GLY A 140 18.06 8.24 -19.45
N LEU A 141 17.29 7.28 -18.94
CA LEU A 141 16.20 6.61 -19.66
C LEU A 141 14.89 7.42 -19.65
N GLY A 142 14.89 8.66 -19.17
CA GLY A 142 13.71 9.51 -19.09
C GLY A 142 12.66 9.02 -18.11
N PHE A 143 13.07 8.26 -17.08
CA PHE A 143 12.19 7.64 -16.09
C PHE A 143 11.10 6.74 -16.69
N GLN A 144 11.36 6.14 -17.85
CA GLN A 144 10.43 5.22 -18.49
C GLN A 144 10.09 4.04 -17.57
N CYS A 145 8.85 3.56 -17.70
CA CYS A 145 8.36 2.36 -17.03
C CYS A 145 7.35 1.62 -17.91
N THR A 146 7.26 0.32 -17.65
CA THR A 146 6.31 -0.60 -18.27
C THR A 146 5.35 -1.12 -17.22
N SER A 147 4.14 -1.49 -17.64
CA SER A 147 3.17 -2.14 -16.78
C SER A 147 3.70 -3.47 -16.26
N ASN A 148 3.40 -3.77 -14.99
CA ASN A 148 3.65 -5.09 -14.39
C ASN A 148 2.52 -6.10 -14.66
N ILE A 149 1.56 -5.79 -15.53
CA ILE A 149 0.56 -6.74 -16.00
C ILE A 149 1.22 -7.58 -17.10
N HIS A 150 1.74 -8.75 -16.73
CA HIS A 150 2.43 -9.67 -17.66
C HIS A 150 1.54 -10.81 -18.16
N ALA A 151 0.29 -10.89 -17.70
CA ALA A 151 -0.64 -11.95 -18.06
C ALA A 151 -1.98 -11.39 -18.56
N SER A 152 -2.89 -12.29 -18.97
CA SER A 152 -4.25 -11.89 -19.37
C SER A 152 -4.95 -11.11 -18.28
N LEU A 153 -5.72 -10.08 -18.65
CA LEU A 153 -6.39 -9.18 -17.70
C LEU A 153 -7.22 -9.90 -16.62
N PRO A 154 -8.03 -10.94 -16.94
CA PRO A 154 -8.79 -11.66 -15.91
C PRO A 154 -7.88 -12.39 -14.92
N TRP A 155 -6.77 -12.96 -15.39
CA TRP A 155 -5.80 -13.65 -14.52
C TRP A 155 -5.07 -12.66 -13.61
N ALA A 156 -4.63 -11.52 -14.14
CA ALA A 156 -4.00 -10.46 -13.34
C ALA A 156 -4.98 -9.91 -12.28
N ALA A 157 -6.24 -9.66 -12.65
CA ALA A 157 -7.27 -9.23 -11.70
C ALA A 157 -7.56 -10.27 -10.62
N LEU A 158 -7.53 -11.56 -10.97
CA LEU A 158 -7.70 -12.66 -10.01
C LEU A 158 -6.52 -12.75 -9.03
N VAL A 159 -5.29 -12.54 -9.50
CA VAL A 159 -4.10 -12.46 -8.63
C VAL A 159 -4.22 -11.29 -7.66
N GLU A 160 -4.56 -10.10 -8.15
CA GLU A 160 -4.78 -8.91 -7.32
C GLU A 160 -5.90 -9.11 -6.27
N LEU A 161 -6.98 -9.79 -6.66
CA LEU A 161 -8.03 -10.25 -5.75
C LEU A 161 -7.48 -11.17 -4.67
N ALA A 162 -6.72 -12.20 -5.05
CA ALA A 162 -6.15 -13.16 -4.10
C ALA A 162 -5.16 -12.49 -3.13
N CYS A 163 -4.32 -11.58 -3.63
CA CYS A 163 -3.41 -10.78 -2.81
C CYS A 163 -4.19 -9.94 -1.78
N ALA A 164 -5.19 -9.17 -2.22
CA ALA A 164 -6.02 -8.35 -1.34
C ALA A 164 -6.77 -9.20 -0.32
N PHE A 165 -7.33 -10.34 -0.74
CA PHE A 165 -8.00 -11.29 0.15
C PHE A 165 -7.07 -11.80 1.24
N ALA A 166 -5.85 -12.23 0.89
CA ALA A 166 -4.88 -12.76 1.84
C ALA A 166 -4.46 -11.71 2.87
N VAL A 167 -4.08 -10.51 2.41
CA VAL A 167 -3.67 -9.40 3.28
C VAL A 167 -4.83 -8.96 4.19
N GLN A 168 -6.04 -8.85 3.65
CA GLN A 168 -7.23 -8.49 4.43
C GLN A 168 -7.59 -9.56 5.47
N THR A 169 -7.45 -10.84 5.13
CA THR A 169 -7.73 -11.95 6.03
C THR A 169 -6.76 -11.95 7.19
N VAL A 170 -5.45 -11.78 6.92
CA VAL A 170 -4.44 -11.68 7.97
C VAL A 170 -4.68 -10.45 8.84
N THR A 171 -5.00 -9.30 8.25
CA THR A 171 -5.36 -8.07 8.99
C THR A 171 -6.53 -8.32 9.96
N SER A 172 -7.58 -9.00 9.48
CA SER A 172 -8.78 -9.28 10.26
C SER A 172 -8.51 -10.31 11.37
N CYS A 173 -7.78 -11.38 11.07
CA CYS A 173 -7.47 -12.46 12.00
C CYS A 173 -6.50 -12.05 13.11
N THR A 174 -5.57 -11.14 12.82
CA THR A 174 -4.52 -10.70 13.75
C THR A 174 -4.91 -9.45 14.55
N ARG A 175 -6.11 -8.91 14.35
CA ARG A 175 -6.58 -7.66 14.99
C ARG A 175 -6.51 -7.68 16.51
N THR A 176 -6.74 -8.84 17.14
CA THR A 176 -6.71 -9.00 18.61
C THR A 176 -5.35 -9.43 19.14
N MET A 177 -4.36 -9.65 18.26
CA MET A 177 -3.01 -10.04 18.66
C MET A 177 -2.21 -8.80 19.06
N GLU A 178 -1.15 -9.01 19.86
CA GLU A 178 -0.19 -7.95 20.15
C GLU A 178 0.42 -7.40 18.86
N GLU A 179 0.68 -6.09 18.84
CA GLU A 179 1.21 -5.39 17.68
C GLU A 179 2.49 -6.03 17.15
N LYS A 180 3.42 -6.42 18.05
CA LYS A 180 4.69 -7.05 17.70
C LYS A 180 4.53 -8.28 16.82
N TYR A 181 3.47 -9.07 16.98
CA TYR A 181 3.20 -10.23 16.13
C TYR A 181 2.42 -9.85 14.87
N ARG A 182 1.43 -8.96 15.03
CA ARG A 182 0.56 -8.50 13.95
C ARG A 182 1.37 -7.88 12.80
N VAL A 183 2.34 -7.02 13.10
CA VAL A 183 3.16 -6.34 12.08
C VAL A 183 4.01 -7.33 11.28
N HIS A 184 4.58 -8.34 11.93
CA HIS A 184 5.35 -9.38 11.26
C HIS A 184 4.47 -10.30 10.40
N ALA A 185 3.27 -10.65 10.87
CA ALA A 185 2.32 -11.43 10.09
C ALA A 185 1.91 -10.69 8.81
N LEU A 186 1.64 -9.38 8.90
CA LEU A 186 1.31 -8.55 7.74
C LEU A 186 2.50 -8.41 6.80
N ALA A 187 3.69 -8.10 7.30
CA ALA A 187 4.89 -7.97 6.49
C ALA A 187 5.21 -9.27 5.75
N ALA A 188 5.18 -10.41 6.44
CA ALA A 188 5.39 -11.72 5.82
C ALA A 188 4.34 -12.04 4.74
N THR A 189 3.08 -11.69 4.99
CA THR A 189 1.99 -11.90 4.02
C THR A 189 2.19 -11.04 2.77
N ILE A 190 2.51 -9.75 2.93
CA ILE A 190 2.80 -8.83 1.83
C ILE A 190 3.99 -9.33 1.01
N THR A 191 5.07 -9.76 1.66
CA THR A 191 6.24 -10.33 0.97
C THR A 191 5.89 -11.63 0.24
N ALA A 192 5.09 -12.50 0.85
CA ALA A 192 4.69 -13.77 0.23
C ALA A 192 3.80 -13.55 -1.01
N VAL A 193 2.81 -12.67 -0.93
CA VAL A 193 1.96 -12.35 -2.10
C VAL A 193 2.74 -11.57 -3.17
N GLY A 194 3.70 -10.74 -2.77
CA GLY A 194 4.65 -10.09 -3.67
C GLY A 194 5.51 -11.10 -4.43
N TYR A 195 6.03 -12.12 -3.74
CA TYR A 195 6.80 -13.19 -4.35
C TYR A 195 5.98 -14.02 -5.36
N THR A 196 4.74 -14.38 -5.01
CA THR A 196 3.92 -15.29 -5.83
C THR A 196 3.15 -14.57 -6.94
N GLY A 197 2.68 -13.34 -6.70
CA GLY A 197 1.88 -12.56 -7.65
C GLY A 197 2.65 -11.47 -8.40
N GLY A 198 3.85 -11.11 -7.92
CA GLY A 198 4.63 -9.99 -8.48
C GLY A 198 4.94 -10.14 -9.96
N GLY A 199 5.31 -11.34 -10.40
CA GLY A 199 5.57 -11.62 -11.82
C GLY A 199 4.33 -11.68 -12.72
N VAL A 200 3.12 -11.57 -12.16
CA VAL A 200 1.86 -11.63 -12.92
C VAL A 200 1.21 -10.25 -13.06
N SER A 201 1.10 -9.52 -11.95
CA SER A 201 0.41 -8.22 -11.88
C SER A 201 1.21 -7.15 -11.14
N GLY A 202 2.40 -7.47 -10.63
CA GLY A 202 3.12 -6.64 -9.67
C GLY A 202 2.63 -6.78 -8.22
N ALA A 203 1.57 -7.55 -7.97
CA ALA A 203 0.97 -7.79 -6.64
C ALA A 203 0.81 -6.48 -5.84
N VAL A 204 0.00 -5.55 -6.35
CA VAL A 204 -0.10 -4.19 -5.80
C VAL A 204 -1.20 -4.06 -4.73
N PHE A 205 -2.34 -4.71 -4.98
CA PHE A 205 -3.54 -4.89 -4.16
C PHE A 205 -4.06 -3.62 -3.46
N ASN A 206 -3.73 -2.46 -4.03
CA ASN A 206 -3.98 -1.15 -3.46
C ASN A 206 -4.17 -0.13 -4.60
N PRO A 207 -5.39 0.39 -4.82
CA PRO A 207 -5.65 1.28 -5.93
C PRO A 207 -4.86 2.60 -5.91
N ALA A 208 -4.55 3.16 -4.73
CA ALA A 208 -3.76 4.39 -4.62
C ALA A 208 -2.28 4.13 -4.95
N LEU A 209 -1.73 3.01 -4.47
CA LEU A 209 -0.37 2.59 -4.81
C LEU A 209 -0.24 2.25 -6.30
N ALA A 210 -1.21 1.53 -6.86
CA ALA A 210 -1.27 1.19 -8.29
C ALA A 210 -1.36 2.45 -9.14
N PHE A 211 -2.18 3.42 -8.72
CA PHE A 211 -2.16 4.73 -9.34
C PHE A 211 -0.75 5.28 -9.32
N SER A 212 -0.09 5.41 -8.17
CA SER A 212 1.27 5.97 -8.12
C SER A 212 2.27 5.27 -9.03
N THR A 213 2.21 3.94 -9.13
CA THR A 213 3.31 3.11 -9.68
C THR A 213 3.05 2.51 -11.08
N GLN A 214 1.80 2.43 -11.53
CA GLN A 214 1.43 1.70 -12.76
C GLN A 214 0.71 2.59 -13.78
N PHE A 215 -0.21 3.46 -13.35
CA PHE A 215 -1.15 4.15 -14.27
C PHE A 215 -0.48 5.11 -15.26
N HIS A 216 0.77 5.50 -15.02
CA HIS A 216 1.56 6.34 -15.93
C HIS A 216 2.52 5.52 -16.81
N CYS A 217 2.59 4.20 -16.61
CA CYS A 217 3.48 3.32 -17.35
C CYS A 217 2.83 2.84 -18.65
N SER A 218 3.68 2.59 -19.63
CA SER A 218 3.27 2.03 -20.93
C SER A 218 2.85 0.57 -20.82
N GLY A 219 1.98 0.09 -21.70
CA GLY A 219 1.63 -1.33 -21.83
C GLY A 219 0.13 -1.65 -21.67
N ASN A 220 -0.60 -0.86 -20.88
CA ASN A 220 -2.02 -1.10 -20.61
C ASN A 220 -2.84 0.20 -20.58
N SER A 221 -4.13 0.08 -20.85
CA SER A 221 -5.07 1.20 -20.83
C SER A 221 -5.50 1.53 -19.39
N MET A 222 -6.08 2.72 -19.21
CA MET A 222 -6.66 3.12 -17.91
C MET A 222 -7.77 2.14 -17.45
N LEU A 223 -8.56 1.59 -18.39
CA LEU A 223 -9.61 0.62 -18.06
C LEU A 223 -9.03 -0.73 -17.63
N ASP A 224 -7.96 -1.18 -18.26
CA ASP A 224 -7.23 -2.39 -17.86
C ASP A 224 -6.75 -2.26 -16.41
N TYR A 225 -6.16 -1.11 -16.08
CA TYR A 225 -5.70 -0.82 -14.72
C TYR A 225 -6.85 -0.73 -13.71
N CYS A 226 -8.00 -0.15 -14.09
CA CYS A 226 -9.19 -0.17 -13.24
C CYS A 226 -9.69 -1.60 -12.99
N LEU A 227 -9.72 -2.46 -14.01
CA LEU A 227 -10.12 -3.85 -13.83
C LEU A 227 -9.16 -4.58 -12.88
N VAL A 228 -7.86 -4.49 -13.13
CA VAL A 228 -6.85 -5.24 -12.38
C VAL A 228 -6.63 -4.68 -10.98
N TYR A 229 -6.45 -3.37 -10.83
CA TYR A 229 -6.02 -2.75 -9.56
C TYR A 229 -7.14 -2.08 -8.76
N TRP A 230 -8.37 -1.97 -9.28
CA TRP A 230 -9.54 -1.57 -8.49
C TRP A 230 -10.49 -2.72 -8.25
N VAL A 231 -11.00 -3.35 -9.32
CA VAL A 231 -12.04 -4.39 -9.19
C VAL A 231 -11.49 -5.62 -8.46
N GLY A 232 -10.32 -6.13 -8.86
CA GLY A 232 -9.67 -7.25 -8.18
C GLY A 232 -9.51 -7.01 -6.66
N PRO A 233 -8.79 -5.96 -6.23
CA PRO A 233 -8.56 -5.70 -4.82
C PRO A 233 -9.83 -5.43 -4.01
N LEU A 234 -10.82 -4.76 -4.60
CA LEU A 234 -12.11 -4.51 -3.94
C LEU A 234 -12.85 -5.82 -3.68
N LEU A 235 -12.94 -6.71 -4.68
CA LEU A 235 -13.57 -8.01 -4.54
C LEU A 235 -12.83 -8.89 -3.52
N GLY A 236 -11.49 -8.87 -3.53
CA GLY A 236 -10.68 -9.65 -2.59
C GLY A 236 -10.87 -9.23 -1.15
N MET A 237 -10.84 -7.91 -0.90
CA MET A 237 -11.12 -7.33 0.42
C MET A 237 -12.54 -7.69 0.88
N MET A 238 -13.55 -7.49 0.04
CA MET A 238 -14.95 -7.81 0.39
C MET A 238 -15.17 -9.30 0.67
N ALA A 239 -14.58 -10.18 -0.15
CA ALA A 239 -14.66 -11.62 0.05
C ALA A 239 -14.06 -12.05 1.39
N SER A 240 -12.92 -11.46 1.78
CA SER A 240 -12.29 -11.71 3.09
C SER A 240 -13.19 -11.27 4.24
N VAL A 241 -13.71 -10.05 4.18
CA VAL A 241 -14.59 -9.49 5.20
C VAL A 241 -15.85 -10.34 5.39
N LEU A 242 -16.52 -10.70 4.31
CA LEU A 242 -17.73 -11.52 4.36
C LEU A 242 -17.45 -12.93 4.90
N LEU A 243 -16.33 -13.53 4.53
CA LEU A 243 -15.92 -14.83 5.06
C LEU A 243 -15.69 -14.76 6.57
N ILE A 244 -14.96 -13.75 7.05
CA ILE A 244 -14.69 -13.57 8.47
C ILE A 244 -15.97 -13.28 9.25
N ASP A 245 -16.87 -12.45 8.73
CA ASP A 245 -18.15 -12.15 9.37
C ASP A 245 -19.02 -13.41 9.52
N LYS A 246 -18.95 -14.34 8.55
CA LYS A 246 -19.63 -15.65 8.63
C LYS A 246 -18.98 -16.59 9.65
N LEU A 247 -17.66 -16.61 9.72
CA LEU A 247 -16.91 -17.47 10.66
C LEU A 247 -16.94 -16.94 12.10
N ARG A 248 -17.11 -15.63 12.29
CA ARG A 248 -17.17 -14.95 13.58
C ARG A 248 -18.38 -14.02 13.62
N PRO A 249 -19.61 -14.55 13.79
CA PRO A 249 -20.79 -13.73 13.91
C PRO A 249 -20.60 -12.76 15.08
N SER A 250 -20.62 -11.46 14.81
CA SER A 250 -20.67 -10.48 15.89
C SER A 250 -22.02 -10.60 16.60
N PRO A 251 -22.07 -10.50 17.94
CA PRO A 251 -23.36 -10.46 18.65
C PRO A 251 -24.18 -9.29 18.11
N SER A 252 -25.44 -9.57 17.78
CA SER A 252 -26.39 -8.57 17.27
C SER A 252 -26.40 -7.34 18.18
N PRO A 253 -26.40 -6.11 17.63
CA PRO A 253 -26.71 -4.94 18.44
C PRO A 253 -28.18 -5.06 18.83
N HIS A 254 -28.46 -5.56 20.03
CA HIS A 254 -29.76 -5.39 20.64
C HIS A 254 -29.98 -3.89 20.75
N LEU A 255 -30.92 -3.39 19.94
CA LEU A 255 -31.52 -2.06 20.10
C LEU A 255 -31.90 -1.94 21.57
N HIS A 256 -31.20 -1.07 22.31
CA HIS A 256 -31.66 -0.65 23.61
C HIS A 256 -32.91 0.19 23.35
N GLY A 257 -34.06 -0.48 23.40
CA GLY A 257 -35.36 0.16 23.34
C GLY A 257 -35.51 1.03 24.58
N ASP A 258 -35.48 2.33 24.37
CA ASP A 258 -35.95 3.33 25.31
C ASP A 258 -37.25 2.88 25.98
N THR A 259 -37.23 2.71 27.29
CA THR A 259 -38.44 2.93 28.10
C THR A 259 -38.13 4.05 29.09
N LYS A 260 -38.43 5.28 28.66
CA LYS A 260 -38.55 6.44 29.53
C LYS A 260 -39.68 6.20 30.54
N LYS A 261 -39.33 6.41 31.82
CA LYS A 261 -40.08 7.05 32.92
C LYS A 261 -41.61 7.03 32.86
N THR A 262 -42.21 6.51 33.93
CA THR A 262 -43.41 7.11 34.55
C THR A 262 -43.20 7.22 36.06
N SER A 263 -43.43 8.45 36.53
CA SER A 263 -43.80 8.95 37.86
C SER A 263 -43.43 8.17 39.11
#